data_AF-A0A838I5S0-F1
#
_entry.id   AF-A0A838I5S0-F1
#
_cell.length_a   1.000
_cell.length_b   1.000
_cell.length_c   1.000
_cell.angle_alpha   90.00
_cell.angle_beta   90.00
_cell.angle_gamma   90.00
#
_symmetry.space_group_name_H-M   'P 1'
#
loop_
_entity.id
_entity.type
_entity.pdbx_description
1 polymer ?
#
loop_
_entity_poly.entity_id
_entity_poly.type
_entity_poly.pdbx_seq_one_letter_code
_entity_poly.pdbx_strand_id
1 'polypeptide(L)'
;SGVVGVGAYGDDPALGVIYGLLASLSYALFLLILRQGTVDLRRPAGPLFDATLVSAVCCAVAGVVIGDLDWTPSLESQAWLVLLATSSQVLGWMLISVSLPRLPAVLTSILLMLQPVAAVFLGAVLLSEAPSAVQLAGVAVVVAGVALAVVAPSRPQAVAA
;
A
#
# COMPACT_ATOMS: atom_id res chain seq x y z
N SER A 1 3.40 12.79 10.87
CA SER A 1 3.02 14.22 10.86
C SER A 1 2.92 14.67 9.41
N GLY A 2 1.81 15.25 8.96
CA GLY A 2 1.65 15.55 7.52
C GLY A 2 0.46 16.40 7.13
N VAL A 3 -0.55 16.54 8.00
CA VAL A 3 -1.70 17.45 7.73
C VAL A 3 -1.79 18.58 8.77
N VAL A 4 -1.21 18.36 9.95
CA VAL A 4 -1.21 19.30 11.08
C VAL A 4 0.18 19.30 11.71
N GLY A 5 0.85 20.46 11.67
CA GLY A 5 2.20 20.66 12.20
C GLY A 5 2.95 21.74 11.40
N VAL A 6 3.79 22.52 12.09
CA VAL A 6 4.44 23.75 11.59
C VAL A 6 5.50 23.50 10.49
N GLY A 7 5.62 22.27 9.98
CA GLY A 7 6.50 21.85 8.88
C GLY A 7 5.87 20.75 8.00
N ALA A 8 4.55 20.68 7.94
CA ALA A 8 3.82 19.59 7.27
C ALA A 8 3.76 19.73 5.73
N TYR A 9 4.03 20.92 5.19
CA TYR A 9 3.98 21.19 3.76
C TYR A 9 5.41 21.41 3.24
N GLY A 10 5.83 20.62 2.26
CA GLY A 10 7.09 20.81 1.54
C GLY A 10 7.04 22.04 0.63
N ASP A 11 8.09 22.23 -0.17
CA ASP A 11 8.29 23.45 -0.97
C ASP A 11 7.17 23.73 -1.98
N ASP A 12 6.48 22.69 -2.48
CA ASP A 12 5.31 22.83 -3.37
C ASP A 12 4.15 21.89 -2.95
N PRO A 13 3.22 22.37 -2.10
CA PRO A 13 2.13 21.55 -1.58
C PRO A 13 1.09 21.18 -2.66
N ALA A 14 0.94 22.00 -3.71
CA ALA A 14 -0.03 21.74 -4.77
C ALA A 14 0.40 20.56 -5.63
N LEU A 15 1.69 20.52 -6.00
CA LEU A 15 2.26 19.36 -6.70
C LEU A 15 2.14 18.08 -5.85
N GLY A 16 2.36 18.16 -4.54
CA GLY A 16 2.16 17.03 -3.62
C GLY A 16 0.73 16.48 -3.66
N VAL A 17 -0.28 17.35 -3.67
CA VAL A 17 -1.70 16.94 -3.79
C VAL A 17 -1.96 16.26 -5.14
N ILE A 18 -1.45 16.82 -6.24
CA ILE A 18 -1.62 16.25 -7.58
C ILE A 18 -1.00 14.84 -7.65
N TYR A 19 0.24 14.69 -7.19
CA TYR A 19 0.90 13.37 -7.15
C TYR A 19 0.18 12.39 -6.24
N GLY A 20 -0.33 12.84 -5.08
CA GLY A 20 -1.13 12.01 -4.18
C GLY A 20 -2.43 11.49 -4.82
N LEU A 21 -3.14 12.34 -5.56
CA LEU A 21 -4.34 11.95 -6.30
C LEU A 21 -4.04 10.97 -7.43
N LEU A 22 -2.99 11.24 -8.22
CA LEU A 22 -2.54 10.35 -9.29
C LEU A 22 -2.09 9.00 -8.74
N ALA A 23 -1.35 8.97 -7.63
CA ALA A 23 -0.92 7.74 -6.96
C ALA A 23 -2.14 6.94 -6.45
N SER A 24 -3.11 7.61 -5.83
CA SER A 24 -4.32 6.97 -5.31
C SER A 24 -5.18 6.35 -6.42
N LEU A 25 -5.36 7.08 -7.53
CA LEU A 25 -6.10 6.58 -8.69
C LEU A 25 -5.37 5.39 -9.33
N SER A 26 -4.05 5.50 -9.53
CA SER A 26 -3.23 4.43 -10.10
C SER A 26 -3.26 3.18 -9.24
N TYR A 27 -3.19 3.33 -7.92
CA TYR A 27 -3.27 2.22 -6.97
C TYR A 27 -4.65 1.54 -7.00
N ALA A 28 -5.73 2.32 -7.05
CA ALA A 28 -7.08 1.78 -7.17
C ALA A 28 -7.25 0.97 -8.47
N LEU A 29 -6.81 1.52 -9.61
CA LEU A 29 -6.83 0.82 -10.89
C LEU A 29 -6.00 -0.47 -10.85
N PHE A 30 -4.79 -0.40 -10.29
CA PHE A 30 -3.93 -1.55 -10.11
C PHE A 30 -4.61 -2.66 -9.30
N LEU A 31 -5.23 -2.33 -8.16
CA LEU A 31 -5.95 -3.32 -7.35
C LEU A 31 -7.13 -3.94 -8.08
N LEU A 32 -7.88 -3.17 -8.88
CA LEU A 32 -9.01 -3.67 -9.67
C LEU A 32 -8.54 -4.62 -10.78
N ILE A 33 -7.50 -4.25 -11.53
CA ILE A 33 -6.89 -5.07 -12.59
C ILE A 33 -6.30 -6.35 -11.98
N LEU A 34 -5.53 -6.21 -10.89
CA LEU A 34 -4.94 -7.34 -10.19
C LEU A 34 -6.03 -8.31 -9.72
N ARG A 35 -7.11 -7.79 -9.12
CA ARG A 35 -8.25 -8.62 -8.69
C ARG A 35 -8.84 -9.42 -9.84
N GLN A 36 -8.99 -8.83 -11.03
CA GLN A 36 -9.49 -9.52 -12.23
C GLN A 36 -8.50 -10.58 -12.74
N GLY A 37 -7.20 -10.29 -12.72
CA GLY A 37 -6.16 -11.24 -13.11
C GLY A 37 -6.04 -12.44 -12.15
N THR A 38 -6.33 -12.23 -10.87
CA THR A 38 -6.21 -13.26 -9.81
C THR A 38 -7.51 -14.06 -9.61
N VAL A 39 -8.52 -13.90 -10.50
CA VAL A 39 -9.73 -14.74 -10.47
C VAL A 39 -9.42 -16.20 -10.76
N ASP A 40 -8.44 -16.48 -11.63
CA ASP A 40 -7.93 -17.83 -11.84
C ASP A 40 -6.91 -18.20 -10.75
N LEU A 41 -7.41 -18.89 -9.71
CA LEU A 41 -6.62 -19.33 -8.56
C LEU A 41 -5.51 -20.34 -8.90
N ARG A 42 -5.41 -20.83 -10.14
CA ARG A 42 -4.33 -21.76 -10.54
C ARG A 42 -2.98 -21.05 -10.68
N ARG A 43 -2.95 -19.74 -10.88
CA ARG A 43 -1.71 -18.94 -11.04
C ARG A 43 -1.78 -17.57 -10.34
N PRO A 44 -1.93 -17.52 -9.01
CA PRO A 44 -2.07 -16.26 -8.29
C PRO A 44 -0.83 -15.35 -8.39
N ALA A 45 0.33 -15.92 -8.72
CA ALA A 45 1.59 -15.20 -8.88
C ALA A 45 1.78 -14.52 -10.25
N GLY A 46 1.06 -14.96 -11.29
CA GLY A 46 1.29 -14.50 -12.68
C GLY A 46 1.04 -13.00 -12.87
N PRO A 47 -0.18 -12.51 -12.59
CA PRO A 47 -0.51 -11.08 -12.74
C PRO A 47 0.39 -10.16 -11.90
N LEU A 48 0.77 -10.61 -10.70
CA LEU A 48 1.65 -9.85 -9.81
C LEU A 48 3.09 -9.80 -10.34
N PHE A 49 3.57 -10.89 -10.92
CA PHE A 49 4.88 -10.94 -11.58
C PHE A 49 4.92 -9.99 -12.78
N ASP A 50 3.91 -10.04 -13.65
CA ASP A 50 3.83 -9.16 -14.83
C ASP A 50 3.81 -7.68 -14.41
N ALA A 51 2.99 -7.33 -13.43
CA ALA A 51 2.94 -5.97 -12.90
C ALA A 51 4.28 -5.52 -12.30
N THR A 52 4.96 -6.41 -11.56
CA THR A 52 6.27 -6.11 -10.96
C THR A 52 7.34 -5.93 -12.03
N LEU A 53 7.34 -6.76 -13.07
CA LEU A 53 8.28 -6.67 -14.18
C LEU A 53 8.09 -5.38 -14.99
N VAL A 54 6.84 -5.05 -15.33
CA VAL A 54 6.51 -3.80 -16.02
C VAL A 54 6.90 -2.60 -15.17
N SER A 55 6.62 -2.62 -13.86
CA SER A 55 7.03 -1.57 -12.93
C SER A 55 8.56 -1.41 -12.90
N ALA A 56 9.31 -2.52 -12.82
CA ALA A 56 10.77 -2.49 -12.82
C ALA A 56 11.34 -1.85 -14.09
N VAL A 57 10.79 -2.19 -15.28
CA VAL A 57 11.19 -1.59 -16.56
C VAL A 57 10.86 -0.08 -16.59
N CYS A 58 9.64 0.30 -16.19
CA CYS A 58 9.24 1.70 -16.14
C CYS A 58 10.11 2.52 -15.18
N CYS A 59 10.40 2.00 -13.99
CA CYS A 59 11.28 2.64 -13.02
C CYS A 59 12.71 2.78 -13.55
N ALA A 60 13.24 1.76 -14.24
CA ALA A 60 14.57 1.84 -14.86
C ALA A 60 14.62 2.93 -15.94
N VAL A 61 13.63 2.97 -16.84
CA VAL A 61 13.54 4.02 -17.88
C VAL A 61 13.41 5.40 -17.25
N ALA A 62 12.51 5.57 -16.28
CA ALA A 62 12.32 6.83 -15.59
C ALA A 62 13.59 7.28 -14.87
N GLY A 63 14.28 6.39 -14.17
CA GLY A 63 15.53 6.67 -13.49
C GLY A 63 16.63 7.13 -14.45
N VAL A 64 16.75 6.51 -15.63
CA VAL A 64 17.69 6.95 -16.68
C VAL A 64 17.32 8.33 -17.21
N VAL A 65 16.04 8.60 -17.48
CA VAL A 65 15.57 9.89 -18.02
C VAL A 65 15.75 11.03 -17.01
N ILE A 66 15.49 10.77 -15.73
CA ILE A 66 15.68 11.73 -14.64
C ILE A 66 17.17 11.92 -14.33
N GLY A 67 18.00 10.90 -14.57
CA GLY A 67 19.43 10.91 -14.30
C GLY A 67 19.81 10.54 -12.87
N ASP A 68 18.90 9.93 -12.11
CA ASP A 68 19.07 9.57 -10.69
C ASP A 68 19.22 8.05 -10.48
N LEU A 69 19.43 7.30 -11.56
CA LEU A 69 19.58 5.85 -11.47
C LEU A 69 21.02 5.47 -11.09
N ASP A 70 21.19 5.02 -9.84
CA ASP A 70 22.40 4.35 -9.40
C ASP A 70 22.37 2.86 -9.75
N TRP A 71 23.28 2.46 -10.64
CA TRP A 71 23.42 1.07 -11.08
C TRP A 71 24.25 0.21 -10.12
N THR A 72 25.03 0.83 -9.24
CA THR A 72 25.99 0.16 -8.37
C THR A 72 25.84 0.60 -6.91
N PRO A 73 24.65 0.40 -6.30
CA PRO A 73 24.45 0.74 -4.90
C PRO A 73 25.39 -0.06 -4.01
N SER A 74 25.71 0.48 -2.83
CA SER A 74 26.57 -0.19 -1.85
C SER A 74 26.04 -1.57 -1.44
N LEU A 75 26.90 -2.46 -0.93
CA LEU A 75 26.50 -3.80 -0.48
C LEU A 75 25.43 -3.74 0.62
N GLU A 76 25.52 -2.74 1.50
CA GLU A 76 24.53 -2.49 2.55
C GLU A 76 23.18 -2.10 1.94
N SER A 77 23.17 -1.15 1.00
CA SER A 77 21.97 -0.73 0.28
C SER A 77 21.33 -1.92 -0.47
N GLN A 78 22.14 -2.76 -1.11
CA GLN A 78 21.66 -3.98 -1.75
C GLN A 78 21.01 -4.94 -0.75
N ALA A 79 21.59 -5.13 0.43
CA ALA A 79 20.99 -5.98 1.47
C ALA A 79 19.61 -5.47 1.91
N TRP A 80 19.47 -4.16 2.10
CA TRP A 80 18.17 -3.54 2.41
C TRP A 80 17.16 -3.68 1.26
N LEU A 81 17.59 -3.49 0.01
CA LEU A 81 16.73 -3.69 -1.17
C LEU A 81 16.25 -5.14 -1.29
N VAL A 82 17.14 -6.12 -1.07
CA VAL A 82 16.79 -7.55 -1.07
C VAL A 82 15.81 -7.87 0.05
N LEU A 83 16.04 -7.33 1.25
CA LEU A 83 15.15 -7.51 2.39
C LEU A 83 13.75 -6.94 2.10
N LEU A 84 13.67 -5.72 1.56
CA LEU A 84 12.41 -5.08 1.16
C LEU A 84 11.69 -5.85 0.04
N ALA A 85 12.44 -6.31 -0.96
CA ALA A 85 11.91 -7.07 -2.08
C ALA A 85 11.34 -8.43 -1.62
N THR A 86 12.03 -9.15 -0.75
CA THR A 86 11.55 -10.46 -0.28
C THR A 86 10.41 -10.33 0.73
N SER A 87 10.51 -9.40 1.68
CA SER A 87 9.50 -9.22 2.73
C SER A 87 8.23 -8.51 2.21
N SER A 88 8.34 -7.23 1.86
CA SER A 88 7.19 -6.41 1.50
C SER A 88 6.69 -6.76 0.10
N GLN A 89 7.59 -6.85 -0.87
CA GLN A 89 7.19 -7.03 -2.26
C GLN A 89 6.73 -8.48 -2.54
N VAL A 90 7.47 -9.51 -2.16
CA VAL A 90 7.07 -10.91 -2.46
C VAL A 90 6.10 -11.44 -1.41
N LEU A 91 6.48 -11.52 -0.14
CA LEU A 91 5.62 -12.13 0.88
C LEU A 91 4.34 -11.32 1.11
N GLY A 92 4.46 -10.00 1.25
CA GLY A 92 3.33 -9.10 1.45
C GLY A 92 2.29 -9.18 0.33
N TRP A 93 2.72 -9.05 -0.93
CA TRP A 93 1.79 -9.13 -2.06
C TRP A 93 1.25 -10.53 -2.32
N MET A 94 1.99 -11.60 -2.04
CA MET A 94 1.43 -12.96 -2.12
C MET A 94 0.30 -13.15 -1.11
N LEU A 95 0.48 -12.66 0.13
CA LEU A 95 -0.56 -12.74 1.16
C LEU A 95 -1.81 -11.93 0.77
N ILE A 96 -1.61 -10.73 0.20
CA ILE A 96 -2.71 -9.90 -0.32
C ILE A 96 -3.39 -10.60 -1.49
N SER A 97 -2.64 -11.07 -2.48
CA SER A 97 -3.18 -11.64 -3.72
C SER A 97 -3.97 -12.93 -3.46
N VAL A 98 -3.58 -13.74 -2.48
CA VAL A 98 -4.34 -14.92 -2.06
C VAL A 98 -5.63 -14.55 -1.31
N SER A 99 -5.60 -13.45 -0.56
CA SER A 99 -6.74 -12.99 0.26
C SER A 99 -7.77 -12.19 -0.56
N LEU A 100 -7.33 -11.47 -1.57
CA LEU A 100 -8.12 -10.51 -2.35
C LEU A 100 -9.36 -11.14 -3.04
N PRO A 101 -9.30 -12.34 -3.64
CA PRO A 101 -10.48 -12.99 -4.23
C PRO A 101 -11.50 -13.47 -3.20
N ARG A 102 -11.06 -13.70 -1.95
CA ARG A 102 -11.86 -14.33 -0.89
C ARG A 102 -12.66 -13.32 -0.06
N LEU A 103 -12.41 -12.02 -0.23
CA LEU A 103 -13.03 -10.96 0.55
C LEU A 103 -13.79 -9.96 -0.35
N PRO A 104 -14.96 -9.44 0.09
CA PRO A 104 -15.58 -8.27 -0.51
C PRO A 104 -14.58 -7.11 -0.62
N ALA A 105 -14.59 -6.36 -1.73
CA ALA A 105 -13.63 -5.26 -1.98
C ALA A 105 -13.55 -4.24 -0.84
N VAL A 106 -14.69 -3.98 -0.20
CA VAL A 106 -14.80 -3.07 0.95
C VAL A 106 -13.98 -3.57 2.13
N LEU A 107 -14.05 -4.86 2.47
CA LEU A 107 -13.26 -5.42 3.58
C LEU A 107 -11.77 -5.42 3.26
N THR A 108 -11.38 -5.71 2.02
CA THR A 108 -9.98 -5.59 1.60
C THR A 108 -9.47 -4.16 1.78
N SER A 109 -10.19 -3.16 1.30
CA SER A 109 -9.79 -1.75 1.42
C SER A 109 -9.64 -1.31 2.88
N ILE A 110 -10.55 -1.77 3.75
CA ILE A 110 -10.53 -1.48 5.19
C ILE A 110 -9.33 -2.16 5.86
N LEU A 111 -9.04 -3.42 5.51
CA LEU A 111 -7.87 -4.13 6.02
C LEU A 111 -6.54 -3.52 5.56
N LEU A 112 -6.48 -2.95 4.35
CA LEU A 112 -5.31 -2.22 3.88
C LEU A 112 -5.05 -0.96 4.72
N MET A 113 -6.08 -0.34 5.32
CA MET A 113 -5.89 0.77 6.27
C MET A 113 -5.25 0.31 7.60
N LEU A 114 -5.13 -0.98 7.87
CA LEU A 114 -4.33 -1.46 9.00
C LEU A 114 -2.82 -1.25 8.77
N GLN A 115 -2.37 -1.15 7.51
CA GLN A 115 -0.97 -0.90 7.18
C GLN A 115 -0.45 0.43 7.78
N PRO A 116 -1.11 1.60 7.60
CA PRO A 116 -0.66 2.83 8.23
C PRO A 116 -0.72 2.77 9.77
N VAL A 117 -1.66 2.02 10.36
CA VAL A 117 -1.69 1.79 11.81
C VAL A 117 -0.47 1.00 12.27
N ALA A 118 -0.14 -0.09 11.56
CA ALA A 118 1.04 -0.90 11.83
C ALA A 118 2.33 -0.09 11.64
N ALA A 119 2.39 0.78 10.64
CA ALA A 119 3.54 1.65 10.41
C ALA A 119 3.78 2.62 11.58
N VAL A 120 2.73 3.27 12.10
CA VAL A 120 2.84 4.15 13.29
C VAL A 120 3.31 3.35 14.51
N PHE A 121 2.76 2.15 14.72
CA PHE A 121 3.15 1.29 15.83
C PHE A 121 4.62 0.84 15.71
N LEU A 122 5.03 0.37 14.53
CA LEU A 122 6.40 -0.07 14.28
C LEU A 122 7.39 1.09 14.35
N GLY A 123 7.04 2.28 13.88
CA GLY A 123 7.88 3.48 14.05
C GLY A 123 8.08 3.81 15.54
N ALA A 124 7.02 3.75 16.34
CA ALA A 124 7.13 3.96 17.78
C ALA A 124 8.01 2.91 18.48
N VAL A 125 7.87 1.63 18.11
CA VAL A 125 8.58 0.52 18.79
C VAL A 125 10.01 0.34 18.29
N LEU A 126 10.22 0.33 16.97
CA LEU A 126 11.52 0.02 16.35
C LEU A 126 12.41 1.26 16.22
N LEU A 127 11.82 2.43 15.93
CA LEU A 127 12.55 3.67 15.68
C LEU A 127 12.48 4.63 16.88
N SER A 128 11.77 4.25 17.95
CA SER A 128 11.56 5.08 19.15
C SER A 128 10.94 6.45 18.81
N GLU A 129 10.12 6.52 17.77
CA GLU A 129 9.40 7.73 17.40
C GLU A 129 8.29 8.04 18.43
N ALA A 130 8.06 9.33 18.68
CA ALA A 130 6.96 9.80 19.53
C ALA A 130 5.77 10.21 18.65
N PRO A 131 4.78 9.32 18.38
CA PRO A 131 3.64 9.66 17.55
C PRO A 131 2.82 10.79 18.18
N SER A 132 2.45 11.78 17.37
CA SER A 132 1.67 12.93 17.83
C SER A 132 0.24 12.52 18.22
N ALA A 133 -0.40 13.32 19.07
CA ALA A 133 -1.80 13.10 19.47
C ALA A 133 -2.76 12.98 18.28
N VAL A 134 -2.52 13.74 17.19
CA VAL A 134 -3.32 13.67 15.97
C VAL A 134 -3.12 12.34 15.23
N GLN A 135 -1.89 11.81 15.19
CA GLN A 135 -1.63 10.49 14.61
C GLN A 135 -2.31 9.38 15.41
N LEU A 136 -2.24 9.44 16.74
CA LEU A 136 -2.91 8.47 17.61
C LEU A 136 -4.44 8.55 17.48
N ALA A 137 -5.00 9.75 17.34
CA ALA A 137 -6.43 9.92 17.05
C ALA A 137 -6.81 9.30 15.70
N GLY A 138 -6.01 9.51 14.65
CA GLY A 138 -6.21 8.87 13.35
C GLY A 138 -6.15 7.35 13.42
N VAL A 139 -5.18 6.79 14.15
CA VAL A 139 -5.08 5.34 14.42
C VAL A 139 -6.36 4.82 15.09
N ALA A 140 -6.84 5.50 16.13
CA ALA A 140 -8.06 5.11 16.83
C ALA A 140 -9.29 5.10 15.90
N VAL A 141 -9.43 6.11 15.04
CA VAL A 141 -10.51 6.18 14.04
C VAL A 141 -10.45 5.00 13.06
N VAL A 142 -9.27 4.67 12.55
CA VAL A 142 -9.09 3.53 11.63
C VAL A 142 -9.46 2.21 12.33
N VAL A 143 -8.93 1.97 13.53
CA VAL A 143 -9.22 0.74 14.29
C VAL A 143 -10.72 0.60 14.59
N ALA A 144 -11.39 1.70 14.99
CA ALA A 144 -12.83 1.71 15.20
C ALA A 144 -13.61 1.41 13.90
N GLY A 145 -13.22 2.02 12.78
CA GLY A 145 -13.83 1.76 11.47
C GLY A 145 -13.69 0.30 11.02
N VAL A 146 -12.51 -0.28 11.21
CA VAL A 146 -12.26 -1.72 10.93
C VAL A 146 -13.13 -2.59 11.81
N ALA A 147 -13.18 -2.33 13.12
CA ALA A 147 -13.99 -3.10 14.06
C ALA A 147 -15.49 -3.05 13.70
N LEU A 148 -16.01 -1.87 13.37
CA LEU A 148 -17.40 -1.69 12.95
C LEU A 148 -17.71 -2.46 11.66
N ALA A 149 -16.82 -2.41 10.67
CA ALA A 149 -17.02 -3.08 9.39
C ALA A 149 -16.98 -4.61 9.49
N VAL A 150 -16.16 -5.15 10.40
CA VAL A 150 -16.05 -6.60 10.63
C VAL A 150 -17.23 -7.12 11.46
N VAL A 151 -17.76 -6.33 12.39
CA VAL A 151 -18.85 -6.74 13.28
C VAL A 151 -20.24 -6.50 12.66
N ALA A 152 -20.37 -5.57 11.71
CA ALA A 152 -21.64 -5.27 11.06
C ALA A 152 -22.19 -6.51 10.31
N PRO A 153 -23.45 -6.93 10.56
CA PRO A 153 -24.03 -8.08 9.86
C PRO A 153 -24.07 -7.84 8.35
N SER A 154 -23.55 -8.78 7.57
CA SER A 154 -23.70 -8.80 6.11
C SER A 154 -25.19 -8.78 5.78
N ARG A 155 -25.74 -7.62 5.38
CA ARG A 155 -27.10 -7.56 4.84
C ARG A 155 -27.13 -8.45 3.59
N PRO A 156 -28.01 -9.47 3.53
CA PRO A 156 -28.16 -10.28 2.33
C PRO A 156 -28.48 -9.35 1.16
N GLN A 157 -27.65 -9.38 0.12
CA GLN A 157 -28.02 -8.76 -1.15
C GLN A 157 -29.24 -9.51 -1.65
N ALA A 158 -30.42 -8.88 -1.58
CA ALA A 158 -31.61 -9.39 -2.21
C ALA A 158 -31.31 -9.47 -3.72
N VAL A 159 -31.13 -10.69 -4.22
CA VAL A 159 -31.09 -10.99 -5.64
C VAL A 159 -32.46 -10.58 -6.19
N ALA A 160 -32.51 -9.44 -6.87
CA ALA A 160 -33.66 -9.08 -7.68
C ALA A 160 -33.73 -10.08 -8.83
N ALA A 161 -34.73 -10.97 -8.77
CA ALA A 161 -35.08 -11.90 -9.83
C ALA A 161 -35.79 -11.17 -10.99
#